data_AF-A0A432PX77-F1
#
_entry.id   AF-A0A432PX77-F1
#
_cell.length_a   1.000
_cell.length_b   1.000
_cell.length_c   1.000
_cell.angle_alpha   90.00
_cell.angle_beta   90.00
_cell.angle_gamma   90.00
#
_symmetry.space_group_name_H-M   'P 1'
#
loop_
_entity.id
_entity.type
_entity.pdbx_description
1 polymer ?
#
loop_
_entity_poly.entity_id
_entity_poly.type
_entity_poly.pdbx_seq_one_letter_code
_entity_poly.pdbx_strand_id
1 'polypeptide(L)' 'MRIINSRLFEEERVENEAFDIGYSYTVVRDLDFYRFFEKNLSRVRKVDVLRIFERYIKEDKYSEILMVPEDGNKSR' A
#
# COMPACT_ATOMS: atom_id res chain seq x y z
N MET A 1 -14.53 -2.79 4.24
CA MET A 1 -14.44 -4.21 3.86
C MET A 1 -13.56 -4.49 2.63
N ARG A 2 -13.41 -3.57 1.66
CA ARG A 2 -12.63 -3.83 0.42
C ARG A 2 -11.18 -4.32 0.64
N ILE A 3 -10.45 -3.76 1.63
CA ILE A 3 -9.06 -4.15 1.94
C ILE A 3 -8.95 -5.54 2.59
N ILE A 4 -9.93 -5.89 3.44
CA ILE A 4 -9.98 -7.22 4.06
C ILE A 4 -10.31 -8.26 2.99
N ASN A 5 -11.29 -7.96 2.13
CA ASN A 5 -11.67 -8.87 1.04
C ASN A 5 -10.52 -9.07 0.04
N SER A 6 -9.79 -8.02 -0.33
CA SER A 6 -8.63 -8.19 -1.22
C SER A 6 -7.55 -9.07 -0.60
N ARG A 7 -7.30 -8.92 0.71
CA ARG A 7 -6.36 -9.76 1.44
C ARG A 7 -6.80 -11.23 1.47
N LEU A 8 -8.09 -11.47 1.72
CA LEU A 8 -8.65 -12.82 1.73
C LEU A 8 -8.46 -13.53 0.37
N PHE A 9 -8.69 -12.82 -0.74
CA PHE A 9 -8.45 -13.36 -2.09
C PHE A 9 -6.97 -13.60 -2.39
N GLU A 10 -6.07 -12.80 -1.83
CA GLU A 10 -4.63 -13.04 -1.94
C GLU A 10 -4.23 -14.32 -1.17
N GLU A 11 -4.75 -14.53 0.03
CA GLU A 11 -4.40 -15.70 0.87
C GLU A 11 -4.91 -17.04 0.31
N GLU A 12 -5.83 -17.05 -0.66
CA GLU A 12 -6.27 -18.29 -1.34
C GLU A 12 -5.15 -18.96 -2.16
N ARG A 13 -4.01 -18.29 -2.39
CA ARG A 13 -2.85 -18.85 -3.09
C ARG A 13 -1.72 -19.21 -2.12
N VAL A 14 -1.26 -20.45 -2.17
CA VAL A 14 -0.17 -20.97 -1.31
C VAL A 14 1.14 -20.17 -1.45
N GLU A 15 1.42 -19.65 -2.66
CA GLU A 15 2.60 -18.84 -2.94
C GLU A 15 2.66 -17.53 -2.12
N ASN A 16 1.50 -17.00 -1.74
CA ASN A 16 1.41 -15.73 -1.03
C ASN A 16 1.79 -15.85 0.44
N GLU A 17 1.56 -17.00 1.08
CA GLU A 17 1.97 -17.24 2.47
C GLU A 17 3.50 -17.20 2.61
N ALA A 18 4.23 -17.83 1.68
CA ALA A 18 5.69 -17.80 1.67
C ALA A 18 6.22 -16.36 1.44
N PHE A 19 5.56 -15.59 0.58
CA PHE A 19 5.89 -14.19 0.35
C PHE A 19 5.68 -13.35 1.61
N ASP A 20 4.56 -13.52 2.31
CA ASP A 20 4.23 -12.76 3.51
C ASP A 20 5.20 -13.03 4.66
N ILE A 21 5.61 -14.29 4.84
CA ILE A 21 6.62 -14.68 5.83
C ILE A 21 7.97 -14.01 5.49
N GLY A 22 8.37 -14.08 4.21
CA GLY A 22 9.62 -13.46 3.74
C GLY A 22 9.62 -11.94 3.90
N TYR A 23 8.52 -11.27 3.55
CA TYR A 23 8.34 -9.83 3.73
C TYR A 23 8.38 -9.44 5.20
N SER A 24 7.67 -10.16 6.05
CA SER A 24 7.60 -9.92 7.50
C SER A 24 8.99 -9.99 8.15
N TYR A 25 9.79 -11.00 7.78
CA TYR A 25 11.17 -11.12 8.26
C TYR A 25 12.09 -10.01 7.73
N THR A 26 12.00 -9.67 6.45
CA THR A 26 12.95 -8.75 5.81
C THR A 26 12.69 -7.29 6.15
N VAL A 27 11.42 -6.87 6.18
CA VAL A 27 11.04 -5.46 6.39
C VAL A 27 10.79 -5.16 7.86
N VAL A 28 10.06 -6.04 8.54
CA VAL A 28 9.61 -5.79 9.93
C VAL A 28 10.54 -6.44 10.95
N ARG A 29 11.34 -7.43 10.53
CA ARG A 29 12.20 -8.27 11.40
C ARG A 29 11.42 -9.05 12.45
N ASP A 30 10.17 -9.36 12.13
CA ASP A 30 9.27 -10.16 12.95
C ASP A 30 8.52 -11.14 12.04
N LEU A 31 8.79 -12.44 12.23
CA LEU A 31 8.20 -13.51 11.42
C LEU A 31 6.70 -13.66 11.64
N ASP A 32 6.18 -13.26 12.80
CA ASP A 32 4.76 -13.39 13.13
C ASP A 32 3.94 -12.17 12.69
N PHE A 33 4.59 -11.14 12.12
CA PHE A 33 3.92 -9.89 11.77
C PHE A 33 2.72 -10.08 10.83
N TYR A 34 2.83 -10.97 9.83
CA TYR A 34 1.74 -11.26 8.89
C TYR A 34 0.46 -11.72 9.59
N ARG A 35 0.56 -12.43 10.73
CA ARG A 35 -0.59 -12.95 11.49
C ARG A 35 -1.44 -11.86 12.14
N PHE A 36 -0.88 -10.67 12.30
CA PHE A 36 -1.57 -9.57 12.97
C PHE A 36 -2.22 -8.59 12.01
N PHE A 37 -2.32 -8.92 10.71
CA PHE A 37 -2.87 -8.03 9.69
C PHE A 37 -4.25 -7.47 10.07
N GLU A 38 -5.24 -8.33 10.36
CA GLU A 38 -6.60 -7.90 10.71
C GLU A 38 -6.64 -7.10 12.02
N LYS A 39 -5.88 -7.55 13.02
CA LYS A 39 -5.76 -6.88 14.31
C LYS A 39 -5.16 -5.48 14.17
N ASN A 40 -4.17 -5.32 13.29
CA ASN A 40 -3.55 -4.02 13.03
C ASN A 40 -4.50 -3.11 12.24
N LEU A 41 -5.20 -3.65 11.24
CA LEU A 41 -6.15 -2.89 10.44
C LEU A 41 -7.34 -2.38 11.26
N SER A 42 -7.89 -3.22 12.17
CA SER A 42 -9.00 -2.82 13.05
C SER A 42 -8.67 -1.67 14.01
N ARG A 43 -7.37 -1.43 14.28
CA ARG A 43 -6.90 -0.32 15.12
C ARG A 43 -6.76 0.99 14.36
N VAL A 44 -6.87 0.98 13.03
CA VAL A 44 -6.74 2.19 12.21
C VAL A 44 -7.99 3.05 12.37
N ARG A 45 -7.83 4.26 12.90
CA ARG A 45 -8.92 5.23 13.06
C ARG A 45 -8.86 6.32 12.00
N LYS A 46 -9.97 7.04 11.83
CA LYS A 46 -10.05 8.19 10.91
C LYS A 46 -8.93 9.22 11.15
N VAL A 47 -8.59 9.50 12.40
CA VAL A 47 -7.50 10.44 12.75
C VAL A 47 -6.14 9.95 12.26
N ASP A 48 -5.90 8.63 12.31
CA ASP A 48 -4.65 8.04 11.84
C ASP A 48 -4.54 8.15 10.32
N VAL A 49 -5.65 7.97 9.59
CA VAL A 49 -5.72 8.17 8.13
C VAL A 49 -5.44 9.63 7.77
N LEU A 50 -6.11 10.58 8.45
CA LEU A 50 -5.90 12.01 8.20
C LEU A 50 -4.45 12.41 8.47
N ARG A 51 -3.84 11.93 9.56
CA ARG A 51 -2.43 12.19 9.86
C ARG A 51 -1.48 11.70 8.74
N ILE A 52 -1.75 10.53 8.17
CA ILE A 52 -0.95 9.98 7.06
C ILE A 52 -1.16 10.79 5.78
N PHE A 53 -2.41 11.17 5.48
CA PHE A 53 -2.72 12.06 4.36
C PHE A 53 -1.96 13.38 4.48
N GLU A 54 -1.99 14.03 5.64
CA GLU A 54 -1.27 15.29 5.86
C GLU A 54 0.24 15.16 5.71
N ARG A 55 0.81 14.04 6.15
CA ARG A 55 2.26 13.82 6.12
C ARG A 55 2.82 13.48 4.75
N TYR A 56 2.08 12.73 3.93
CA TYR A 56 2.63 12.12 2.72
C TYR A 56 1.90 12.50 1.43
N ILE A 57 0.66 12.98 1.51
CA ILE A 57 -0.18 13.25 0.33
C ILE A 57 -0.48 14.75 0.19
N LYS A 58 -0.71 15.44 1.30
CA LYS A 58 -1.10 16.86 1.33
C LYS A 58 0.04 17.81 0.94
N GLU A 59 1.30 17.41 1.10
CA GLU A 59 2.40 18.22 0.57
C GLU A 59 2.37 18.20 -0.96
N ASP A 60 2.47 19.36 -1.59
CA ASP A 60 2.44 19.60 -3.06
C ASP A 60 3.60 18.95 -3.85
N LYS A 61 4.28 17.95 -3.29
CA LYS A 61 5.32 17.16 -3.95
C LYS A 61 4.67 16.10 -4.84
N TYR A 62 3.86 16.55 -5.78
CA TYR A 62 3.30 15.75 -6.84
C TYR A 62 4.25 15.77 -8.04
N SER A 63 4.63 14.60 -8.54
CA SER A 63 5.40 14.47 -9.77
C SER A 63 4.58 13.70 -10.77
N GLU A 64 4.31 14.32 -11.92
CA GLU A 64 3.60 13.71 -13.03
C GLU A 64 4.55 13.52 -14.20
N ILE A 65 4.58 12.32 -14.77
CA ILE A 65 5.34 12.01 -15.98
C ILE A 65 4.32 11.63 -17.04
N LEU A 66 4.17 12.51 -18.04
CA LEU A 66 3.29 12.29 -19.19
C LEU A 66 4.13 11.97 -20.41
N MET A 67 3.90 10.81 -21.01
CA MET A 67 4.41 10.49 -22.34
C MET A 67 3.44 11.06 -23.36
N VAL A 68 3.89 12.04 -24.13
CA VAL A 68 3.10 12.67 -25.21
C VAL A 68 3.67 12.31 -26.58
N PRO A 69 2.85 12.23 -27.64
CA PRO A 69 3.34 12.08 -29.01
C PRO A 69 4.26 13.24 -29.40
N GLU A 70 5.23 13.03 -30.31
CA GLU A 70 6.19 14.07 -30.75
C GLU A 70 5.51 15.35 -31.27
N ASP A 71 4.35 15.23 -31.93
CA ASP A 71 3.61 16.38 -32.44
C ASP A 71 2.75 17.09 -31.38
N GLY A 72 2.55 16.47 -30.21
CA GLY A 72 1.76 17.03 -29.11
C GLY A 72 2.45 18.17 -28.35
N ASN A 73 3.75 18.40 -28.58
CA ASN A 73 4.54 19.44 -27.91
C ASN A 73 4.73 20.71 -28.77
N LYS A 74 4.13 20.78 -29.96
CA LYS A 74 4.23 21.94 -30.88
C LYS A 74 3.12 23.00 -30.70
N SER A 75 2.33 22.93 -29.63
CA SER A 75 1.13 23.77 -29.46
C SER A 75 1.00 24.44 -28.08
N ARG A 76 2.13 24.83 -27.47
CA ARG A 76 2.15 25.74 -26.32
C ARG A 76 3.16 26.85 -26.52
#